data_AF-A0A962R5W4-F1
#
_entry.id   AF-A0A962R5W4-F1
#
_cell.length_a   1.000
_cell.length_b   1.000
_cell.length_c   1.000
_cell.angle_alpha   90.00
_cell.angle_beta   90.00
_cell.angle_gamma   90.00
#
_symmetry.space_group_name_H-M   'P 1'
#
loop_
_entity.id
_entity.type
_entity.pdbx_description
1 polymer ?
#
loop_
_entity_poly.entity_id
_entity_poly.type
_entity_poly.pdbx_seq_one_letter_code
_entity_poly.pdbx_strand_id
1 'polypeptide(L)'
;MSQSDEILTGTIDDYLLSIADGIEKAQAVLSKVRVPGQPGTPPTSYIIPSLEFELRMHIELSSAPEPAAPGLTRFGAGKASALSKVMRLAAPQAGSASQGKSIGEATSVIKGSFVAVPTNGGKPQPTIQTRIEKISGRRIRVVVSVRGNTGESMPGVEVNFNLDREATAELNAQLAAPQEGTDMSTALGVTDASGSVSSELIIANQESKGVSLVVLVDVLGDSETVIYEVQ
;
A
#
# COMPACT_ATOMS: atom_id res chain seq x y z
N MET A 1 2.44 -6.48 -36.24
CA MET A 1 3.26 -6.08 -35.09
C MET A 1 4.24 -7.20 -34.83
N SER A 2 5.53 -6.89 -34.75
CA SER A 2 6.62 -7.86 -34.73
C SER A 2 6.74 -8.50 -33.34
N GLN A 3 7.01 -9.81 -33.27
CA GLN A 3 7.36 -10.51 -32.01
C GLN A 3 8.53 -9.84 -31.25
N SER A 4 9.34 -9.07 -31.96
CA SER A 4 10.40 -8.21 -31.41
C SER A 4 9.87 -7.11 -30.50
N ASP A 5 8.74 -6.48 -30.84
CA ASP A 5 8.18 -5.37 -30.06
C ASP A 5 7.59 -5.86 -28.73
N GLU A 6 6.97 -7.03 -28.73
CA GLU A 6 6.33 -7.64 -27.54
C GLU A 6 7.37 -8.11 -26.50
N ILE A 7 8.54 -8.58 -26.96
CA ILE A 7 9.65 -8.96 -26.08
C ILE A 7 10.34 -7.70 -25.51
N LEU A 8 10.46 -6.64 -26.30
CA LEU A 8 11.03 -5.37 -25.87
C LEU A 8 10.17 -4.72 -24.77
N THR A 9 8.84 -4.70 -24.92
CA THR A 9 7.93 -4.13 -23.91
C THR A 9 7.99 -4.88 -22.58
N GLY A 10 7.97 -6.22 -22.61
CA GLY A 10 8.01 -7.02 -21.38
C GLY A 10 9.28 -6.82 -20.55
N THR A 11 10.45 -6.74 -21.22
CA THR A 11 11.74 -6.54 -20.51
C THR A 11 11.90 -5.14 -19.90
N ILE A 12 11.29 -4.12 -20.51
CA ILE A 12 11.32 -2.75 -20.00
C ILE A 12 10.42 -2.64 -18.77
N ASP A 13 9.24 -3.24 -18.82
CA ASP A 13 8.29 -3.25 -17.70
C ASP A 13 8.89 -3.94 -16.48
N ASP A 14 9.52 -5.11 -16.66
CA ASP A 14 10.22 -5.83 -15.60
C ASP A 14 11.36 -5.01 -14.97
N TYR A 15 12.10 -4.27 -15.79
CA TYR A 15 13.18 -3.41 -15.32
C TYR A 15 12.64 -2.21 -14.53
N LEU A 16 11.60 -1.54 -15.02
CA LEU A 16 10.97 -0.42 -14.32
C LEU A 16 10.34 -0.85 -12.98
N LEU A 17 9.75 -2.04 -12.94
CA LEU A 17 9.25 -2.65 -11.70
C LEU A 17 10.40 -2.93 -10.72
N SER A 18 11.53 -3.45 -11.20
CA SER A 18 12.70 -3.68 -10.34
C SER A 18 13.30 -2.39 -9.78
N ILE A 19 13.25 -1.29 -10.53
CA ILE A 19 13.67 0.03 -10.04
C ILE A 19 12.71 0.54 -8.96
N ALA A 20 11.40 0.41 -9.17
CA ALA A 20 10.40 0.84 -8.19
C ALA A 20 10.57 0.11 -6.85
N ASP A 21 10.73 -1.21 -6.88
CA ASP A 21 11.01 -2.03 -5.68
C ASP A 21 12.37 -1.66 -5.04
N GLY A 22 13.39 -1.37 -5.84
CA GLY A 22 14.68 -0.87 -5.35
C GLY A 22 14.57 0.49 -4.62
N ILE A 23 13.76 1.41 -5.14
CA ILE A 23 13.50 2.72 -4.53
C ILE A 23 12.74 2.55 -3.21
N GLU A 24 11.72 1.70 -3.17
CA GLU A 24 10.96 1.41 -1.95
C GLU A 24 11.88 0.85 -0.85
N LYS A 25 12.74 -0.11 -1.20
CA LYS A 25 13.74 -0.66 -0.29
C LYS A 25 14.75 0.38 0.20
N ALA A 26 15.22 1.26 -0.69
CA ALA A 26 16.12 2.35 -0.31
C ALA A 26 15.45 3.34 0.66
N GLN A 27 14.20 3.71 0.40
CA GLN A 27 13.38 4.56 1.28
C GLN A 27 13.14 3.90 2.65
N ALA A 28 12.93 2.59 2.69
CA ALA A 28 12.80 1.82 3.93
C ALA A 28 14.10 1.78 4.75
N VAL A 29 15.27 1.87 4.10
CA VAL A 29 16.56 1.99 4.80
C VAL A 29 16.79 3.42 5.28
N LEU A 30 16.56 4.42 4.43
CA LEU A 30 16.75 5.83 4.76
C LEU A 30 15.84 6.31 5.89
N SER A 31 14.59 5.83 5.94
CA SER A 31 13.66 6.13 7.04
C SER A 31 14.10 5.58 8.41
N LYS A 32 14.95 4.54 8.42
CA LYS A 32 15.54 4.00 9.65
C LYS A 32 16.74 4.81 10.15
N VAL A 33 17.36 5.60 9.28
CA VAL A 33 18.45 6.51 9.65
C VAL A 33 17.86 7.73 10.33
N ARG A 34 17.64 7.63 11.64
CA ARG A 34 17.32 8.79 12.47
C ARG A 34 18.62 9.55 12.74
N VAL A 35 18.77 10.73 12.15
CA VAL A 35 19.81 11.66 12.59
C VAL A 35 19.33 12.27 13.91
N PRO A 36 20.06 12.08 15.03
CA PRO A 36 19.72 12.75 16.27
C PRO A 36 19.80 14.26 16.03
N GLY A 37 18.66 14.94 16.10
CA GLY A 37 18.62 16.40 16.08
C GLY A 37 19.29 16.98 17.33
N GLN A 38 19.67 18.26 17.27
CA GLN A 38 20.05 18.99 18.47
C GLN A 38 18.88 18.99 19.47
N PRO A 39 19.16 19.05 20.79
CA PRO A 39 18.13 19.10 21.82
C PRO A 39 17.12 20.22 21.51
N GLY A 40 15.84 19.85 21.34
CA GLY A 40 14.76 20.78 21.01
C GLY A 40 14.26 20.76 19.55
N THR A 41 14.88 19.97 18.67
CA THR A 41 14.41 19.77 17.28
C THR A 41 13.86 18.36 17.08
N PRO A 42 12.70 18.18 16.43
CA PRO A 42 12.21 16.84 16.09
C PRO A 42 13.21 16.12 15.17
N PRO A 43 13.36 14.79 15.29
CA PRO A 43 14.26 14.02 14.45
C PRO A 43 13.85 14.17 12.97
N THR A 44 14.82 14.50 12.12
CA THR A 44 14.61 14.64 10.67
C THR A 44 14.65 13.26 10.03
N SER A 45 13.58 12.88 9.32
CA SER A 45 13.55 11.71 8.46
C SER A 45 13.81 12.12 7.00
N TYR A 46 14.53 11.28 6.26
CA TYR A 46 14.77 11.49 4.84
C TYR A 46 13.68 10.81 4.01
N ILE A 47 13.01 11.58 3.15
CA ILE A 47 12.06 11.09 2.15
C ILE A 47 12.59 11.48 0.77
N ILE A 48 12.59 10.55 -0.18
CA ILE A 48 12.87 10.84 -1.59
C ILE A 48 11.57 11.37 -2.23
N PRO A 49 11.45 12.67 -2.53
CA PRO A 49 10.21 13.24 -3.06
C PRO A 49 9.99 12.90 -4.55
N SER A 50 11.08 12.88 -5.33
CA SER A 50 11.06 12.57 -6.75
C SER A 50 12.42 12.05 -7.21
N LEU A 51 12.43 11.10 -8.14
CA LEU A 51 13.65 10.59 -8.78
C LEU A 51 13.48 10.61 -10.30
N GLU A 52 14.33 11.38 -10.97
CA GLU A 52 14.39 11.47 -12.43
C GLU A 52 15.42 10.47 -12.97
N PHE A 53 15.12 9.80 -14.08
CA PHE A 53 16.04 8.87 -14.72
C PHE A 53 16.07 9.03 -16.24
N GLU A 54 17.23 8.76 -16.82
CA GLU A 54 17.46 8.63 -18.27
C GLU A 54 18.12 7.29 -18.53
N LEU A 55 17.44 6.41 -19.27
CA LEU A 55 17.94 5.09 -19.65
C LEU A 55 18.37 5.11 -21.12
N ARG A 56 19.63 4.78 -21.40
CA ARG A 56 20.17 4.62 -22.76
C ARG A 56 20.42 3.15 -23.05
N MET A 57 19.74 2.61 -24.06
CA MET A 57 19.87 1.20 -24.44
C MET A 57 20.57 1.08 -25.79
N HIS A 58 21.61 0.24 -25.86
CA HIS A 58 22.26 -0.17 -27.10
C HIS A 58 21.84 -1.59 -27.42
N ILE A 59 21.16 -1.77 -28.56
CA ILE A 59 20.70 -3.09 -29.00
C ILE A 59 21.65 -3.60 -30.08
N GLU A 60 22.36 -4.71 -29.80
CA GLU A 60 23.21 -5.40 -30.77
C GLU A 60 22.53 -6.71 -31.20
N LEU A 61 22.10 -6.78 -32.46
CA LEU A 61 21.42 -7.95 -33.02
C LEU A 61 22.43 -8.89 -33.71
N SER A 62 22.92 -9.90 -32.98
CA SER A 62 23.82 -10.90 -33.56
C SER A 62 23.04 -12.07 -34.21
N SER A 63 22.98 -12.12 -35.54
CA SER A 63 22.60 -13.33 -36.28
C SER A 63 23.78 -14.31 -36.31
N ALA A 64 23.63 -15.52 -35.77
CA ALA A 64 24.63 -16.57 -35.92
C ALA A 64 24.42 -17.27 -37.28
N PRO A 65 25.46 -17.39 -38.14
CA PRO A 65 25.39 -18.26 -39.31
C PRO A 65 25.59 -19.72 -38.88
N GLU A 66 24.69 -20.59 -39.32
CA GLU A 66 24.72 -22.03 -39.08
C GLU A 66 25.95 -22.67 -39.77
N PRO A 67 26.72 -23.56 -39.10
CA PRO A 67 27.85 -24.21 -39.74
C PRO A 67 27.34 -25.27 -40.73
N ALA A 68 27.72 -25.11 -42.00
CA ALA A 68 27.51 -26.14 -43.01
C ALA A 68 28.28 -27.41 -42.62
N ALA A 69 27.54 -28.50 -42.33
CA ALA A 69 28.10 -29.85 -42.25
C ALA A 69 27.80 -30.61 -43.56
N PRO A 70 28.73 -31.49 -44.01
CA PRO A 70 28.75 -31.98 -45.37
C PRO A 70 27.82 -33.18 -45.62
N GLY A 71 26.99 -33.07 -46.66
CA GLY A 71 26.54 -34.12 -47.60
C GLY A 71 25.81 -35.37 -47.07
N LEU A 72 24.53 -35.55 -47.42
CA LEU A 72 24.04 -36.42 -48.52
C LEU A 72 22.49 -36.52 -48.56
N THR A 73 21.93 -36.22 -49.73
CA THR A 73 20.71 -36.73 -50.41
C THR A 73 19.41 -37.12 -49.66
N ARG A 74 18.34 -36.37 -50.02
CA ARG A 74 16.94 -36.76 -50.38
C ARG A 74 16.13 -37.65 -49.43
N PHE A 75 15.01 -37.12 -48.90
CA PHE A 75 13.60 -37.46 -49.25
C PHE A 75 12.63 -36.88 -48.19
N GLY A 76 11.51 -36.30 -48.64
CA GLY A 76 10.26 -36.29 -47.87
C GLY A 76 9.96 -35.09 -46.97
N ALA A 77 8.67 -34.73 -46.92
CA ALA A 77 8.09 -33.56 -46.30
C ALA A 77 8.12 -33.53 -44.76
N GLY A 78 8.15 -32.32 -44.19
CA GLY A 78 7.47 -32.01 -42.92
C GLY A 78 8.32 -31.51 -41.75
N LYS A 79 7.90 -30.34 -41.24
CA LYS A 79 7.92 -29.87 -39.83
C LYS A 79 9.20 -29.20 -39.26
N ALA A 80 9.02 -27.90 -39.02
CA ALA A 80 9.33 -27.13 -37.81
C ALA A 80 10.70 -27.33 -37.15
N SER A 81 11.66 -26.46 -37.52
CA SER A 81 12.89 -26.23 -36.74
C SER A 81 12.61 -25.22 -35.62
N ALA A 82 12.69 -25.68 -34.37
CA ALA A 82 12.57 -24.86 -33.18
C ALA A 82 13.91 -24.15 -32.90
N LEU A 83 13.93 -22.82 -33.02
CA LEU A 83 15.06 -21.96 -32.72
C LEU A 83 15.13 -21.66 -31.22
N SER A 84 16.07 -22.26 -30.50
CA SER A 84 16.42 -21.83 -29.14
C SER A 84 17.44 -20.67 -29.21
N LYS A 85 16.98 -19.45 -28.92
CA LYS A 85 17.85 -18.27 -28.77
C LYS A 85 18.24 -18.11 -27.30
N VAL A 86 19.53 -18.23 -27.00
CA VAL A 86 20.10 -17.87 -25.70
C VAL A 86 20.82 -16.54 -25.84
N MET A 87 20.45 -15.53 -25.05
CA MET A 87 21.15 -14.24 -24.98
C MET A 87 22.13 -14.23 -23.81
N ARG A 88 23.33 -13.68 -24.04
CA ARG A 88 24.32 -13.38 -23.00
C ARG A 88 24.67 -11.90 -23.05
N LEU A 89 24.69 -11.28 -21.88
CA LEU A 89 25.10 -9.89 -21.69
C LEU A 89 26.63 -9.82 -21.74
N ALA A 90 27.20 -9.14 -22.74
CA ALA A 90 28.64 -8.99 -22.89
C ALA A 90 29.16 -7.75 -22.13
N ALA A 91 30.25 -7.93 -21.37
CA ALA A 91 31.03 -6.85 -20.78
C ALA A 91 31.98 -6.23 -21.84
N PRO A 92 32.37 -4.95 -21.72
CA PRO A 92 33.10 -4.26 -22.78
C PRO A 92 34.56 -4.76 -22.86
N GLN A 93 34.98 -5.25 -24.04
CA GLN A 93 36.39 -5.46 -24.37
C GLN A 93 36.83 -4.49 -25.47
N ALA A 94 37.99 -3.88 -25.27
CA ALA A 94 38.64 -2.98 -26.19
C ALA A 94 39.29 -3.73 -27.37
N GLY A 95 38.93 -3.32 -28.58
CA GLY A 95 39.82 -3.27 -29.75
C GLY A 95 40.09 -4.57 -30.54
N SER A 96 39.39 -4.75 -31.67
CA SER A 96 40.01 -5.07 -32.97
C SER A 96 38.97 -5.11 -34.10
N ALA A 97 39.40 -4.65 -35.27
CA ALA A 97 38.54 -4.30 -36.39
C ALA A 97 38.28 -5.44 -37.39
N SER A 98 37.09 -5.33 -38.00
CA SER A 98 36.65 -5.81 -39.32
C SER A 98 36.13 -7.25 -39.45
N GLN A 99 34.81 -7.37 -39.65
CA GLN A 99 34.24 -7.95 -40.87
C GLN A 99 32.76 -7.58 -40.99
N GLY A 100 32.37 -7.07 -42.16
CA GLY A 100 31.05 -6.50 -42.44
C GLY A 100 29.90 -7.42 -42.09
N LYS A 101 29.18 -7.08 -41.03
CA LYS A 101 27.89 -7.62 -40.62
C LYS A 101 26.97 -6.42 -40.52
N SER A 102 25.78 -6.47 -41.12
CA SER A 102 24.78 -5.41 -40.97
C SER A 102 24.27 -5.42 -39.52
N ILE A 103 25.02 -4.77 -38.63
CA ILE A 103 24.64 -4.51 -37.25
C ILE A 103 23.59 -3.41 -37.34
N GLY A 104 22.33 -3.78 -37.15
CA GLY A 104 21.29 -2.79 -36.89
C GLY A 104 21.50 -2.27 -35.47
N GLU A 105 22.23 -1.17 -35.34
CA GLU A 105 22.34 -0.45 -34.07
C GLU A 105 21.06 0.38 -33.89
N ALA A 106 20.29 0.07 -32.85
CA ALA A 106 19.18 0.91 -32.40
C ALA A 106 19.52 1.43 -31.00
N THR A 107 19.55 2.76 -30.86
CA THR A 107 19.70 3.43 -29.57
C THR A 107 18.34 3.97 -29.13
N SER A 108 17.83 3.49 -28.00
CA SER A 108 16.60 4.00 -27.39
C SER A 108 16.95 4.78 -26.12
N VAL A 109 16.36 5.97 -25.96
CA VAL A 109 16.50 6.80 -24.76
C VAL A 109 15.13 6.94 -24.10
N ILE A 110 14.96 6.37 -22.91
CA ILE A 110 13.73 6.46 -22.11
C ILE A 110 13.98 7.42 -20.95
N LYS A 111 13.13 8.43 -20.81
CA LYS A 111 13.18 9.38 -19.70
C LYS A 111 11.91 9.26 -18.88
N GLY A 112 12.03 9.32 -17.56
CA GLY A 112 10.90 9.22 -16.65
C GLY A 112 11.20 9.79 -15.27
N SER A 113 10.15 9.92 -14.47
CA SER A 113 10.23 10.37 -13.09
C SER A 113 9.37 9.50 -12.19
N PHE A 114 9.94 9.00 -11.09
CA PHE A 114 9.17 8.45 -9.97
C PHE A 114 8.80 9.58 -9.03
N VAL A 115 7.53 9.68 -8.64
CA VAL A 115 7.03 10.69 -7.70
C VAL A 115 6.34 9.97 -6.55
N ALA A 116 6.72 10.30 -5.31
CA ALA A 116 6.05 9.76 -4.13
C ALA A 116 4.68 10.43 -3.97
N VAL A 117 3.60 9.65 -4.12
CA VAL A 117 2.23 10.12 -3.83
C VAL A 117 1.86 9.65 -2.42
N PRO A 118 1.57 10.56 -1.47
CA PRO A 118 1.11 10.17 -0.14
C PRO A 118 -0.19 9.36 -0.22
N THR A 119 -0.41 8.46 0.74
CA THR A 119 -1.54 7.51 0.76
C THR A 119 -2.93 8.16 0.64
N ASN A 120 -3.06 9.46 0.94
CA ASN A 120 -4.29 10.25 0.80
C ASN A 120 -4.19 11.38 -0.26
N GLY A 121 -3.30 11.27 -1.25
CA GLY A 121 -3.10 12.30 -2.27
C GLY A 121 -2.60 13.63 -1.71
N GLY A 122 -1.88 13.59 -0.58
CA GLY A 122 -1.41 14.77 0.15
C GLY A 122 -2.49 15.48 0.97
N LYS A 123 -3.74 14.98 1.00
CA LYS A 123 -4.76 15.52 1.90
C LYS A 123 -4.47 15.01 3.32
N PRO A 124 -4.35 15.91 4.31
CA PRO A 124 -4.21 15.52 5.71
C PRO A 124 -5.39 14.66 6.15
N GLN A 125 -5.12 13.72 7.07
CA GLN A 125 -6.15 12.81 7.58
C GLN A 125 -7.27 13.58 8.27
N PRO A 126 -8.53 13.12 8.15
CA PRO A 126 -9.64 13.70 8.87
C PRO A 126 -9.44 13.53 10.38
N THR A 127 -9.96 14.47 11.16
CA THR A 127 -9.98 14.41 12.62
C THR A 127 -11.30 13.80 13.08
N ILE A 128 -11.20 12.79 13.95
CA ILE A 128 -12.34 12.15 14.60
C ILE A 128 -12.47 12.73 16.01
N GLN A 129 -13.70 13.02 16.42
CA GLN A 129 -14.01 13.41 17.79
C GLN A 129 -15.17 12.57 18.31
N THR A 130 -14.91 11.75 19.32
CA THR A 130 -15.95 11.00 20.01
C THR A 130 -16.38 11.69 21.30
N ARG A 131 -17.69 11.80 21.50
CA ARG A 131 -18.32 12.32 22.72
C ARG A 131 -19.31 11.32 23.25
N ILE A 132 -19.35 11.20 24.57
CA ILE A 132 -20.31 10.36 25.28
C ILE A 132 -21.38 11.24 25.91
N GLU A 133 -22.65 10.91 25.68
CA GLU A 133 -23.79 11.55 26.33
C GLU A 133 -24.59 10.52 27.12
N LYS A 134 -24.71 10.73 28.43
CA LYS A 134 -25.48 9.82 29.30
C LYS A 134 -26.98 10.08 29.13
N ILE A 135 -27.71 9.11 28.59
CA ILE A 135 -29.18 9.17 28.50
C ILE A 135 -29.80 8.68 29.81
N SER A 136 -29.30 7.56 30.34
CA SER A 136 -29.75 6.96 31.60
C SER A 136 -28.63 6.14 32.25
N GLY A 137 -28.89 5.52 33.40
CA GLY A 137 -27.91 4.62 34.04
C GLY A 137 -27.50 3.42 33.18
N ARG A 138 -28.36 2.99 32.24
CA ARG A 138 -28.14 1.80 31.39
C ARG A 138 -28.20 2.07 29.89
N ARG A 139 -28.23 3.34 29.49
CA ARG A 139 -28.20 3.74 28.08
C ARG A 139 -27.32 4.96 27.94
N ILE A 140 -26.35 4.87 27.05
CA ILE A 140 -25.41 5.93 26.74
C ILE A 140 -25.40 6.13 25.24
N ARG A 141 -25.32 7.38 24.81
CA ARG A 141 -25.14 7.71 23.41
C ARG A 141 -23.67 8.00 23.15
N VAL A 142 -23.11 7.30 22.18
CA VAL A 142 -21.78 7.58 21.63
C VAL A 142 -22.00 8.40 20.36
N VAL A 143 -21.57 9.66 20.38
CA VAL A 143 -21.67 10.60 19.27
C VAL A 143 -20.28 10.78 18.67
N VAL A 144 -20.16 10.59 17.37
CA VAL A 144 -18.91 10.70 16.63
C VAL A 144 -19.06 11.82 15.60
N SER A 145 -18.14 12.78 15.60
CA SER A 145 -18.05 13.82 14.59
C SER A 145 -16.79 13.61 13.76
N VAL A 146 -16.96 13.54 12.44
CA VAL A 146 -15.89 13.37 11.47
C VAL A 146 -15.72 14.69 10.73
N ARG A 147 -14.53 15.28 10.86
CA ARG A 147 -14.19 16.55 10.23
C ARG A 147 -12.95 16.41 9.37
N GLY A 148 -12.94 17.07 8.22
CA GLY A 148 -11.71 17.30 7.46
C GLY A 148 -10.75 18.20 8.22
N ASN A 149 -9.49 18.24 7.80
CA ASN A 149 -8.46 19.06 8.45
C ASN A 149 -8.73 20.58 8.39
N THR A 150 -9.58 21.04 7.47
CA THR A 150 -10.06 22.44 7.39
C THR A 150 -11.23 22.71 8.34
N GLY A 151 -11.67 21.71 9.11
CA GLY A 151 -12.86 21.77 9.96
C GLY A 151 -14.17 21.51 9.24
N GLU A 152 -14.12 21.21 7.93
CA GLU A 152 -15.28 20.87 7.11
C GLU A 152 -15.94 19.57 7.58
N SER A 153 -17.27 19.58 7.69
CA SER A 153 -18.06 18.39 8.00
C SER A 153 -17.99 17.37 6.87
N MET A 154 -17.78 16.10 7.20
CA MET A 154 -17.74 15.03 6.21
C MET A 154 -19.01 14.18 6.27
N PRO A 155 -20.04 14.49 5.47
CA PRO A 155 -21.25 13.67 5.38
C PRO A 155 -21.03 12.38 4.58
N GLY A 156 -21.84 11.35 4.86
CA GLY A 156 -21.80 10.09 4.10
C GLY A 156 -20.63 9.16 4.44
N VAL A 157 -19.92 9.43 5.54
CA VAL A 157 -18.80 8.60 6.01
C VAL A 157 -19.35 7.47 6.87
N GLU A 158 -18.88 6.26 6.60
CA GLU A 158 -19.20 5.07 7.40
C GLU A 158 -18.40 5.05 8.70
N VAL A 159 -19.09 4.79 9.80
CA VAL A 159 -18.54 4.71 11.16
C VAL A 159 -18.96 3.38 11.77
N ASN A 160 -17.98 2.59 12.18
CA ASN A 160 -18.22 1.33 12.87
C ASN A 160 -18.16 1.54 14.39
N PHE A 161 -19.12 0.95 15.09
CA PHE A 161 -19.26 0.98 16.54
C PHE A 161 -19.24 -0.45 17.05
N ASN A 162 -18.17 -0.83 17.72
CA ASN A 162 -17.97 -2.19 18.20
C ASN A 162 -17.79 -2.21 19.72
N LEU A 163 -18.48 -3.12 20.40
CA LEU A 163 -18.19 -3.42 21.80
C LEU A 163 -17.11 -4.51 21.85
N ASP A 164 -15.94 -4.18 22.38
CA ASP A 164 -14.85 -5.15 22.52
C ASP A 164 -15.02 -5.93 23.81
N ARG A 165 -15.61 -7.12 23.68
CA ARG A 165 -15.87 -8.02 24.80
C ARG A 165 -14.58 -8.59 25.38
N GLU A 166 -13.53 -8.76 24.59
CA GLU A 166 -12.26 -9.31 25.04
C GLU A 166 -11.52 -8.27 25.88
N ALA A 167 -11.30 -7.06 25.35
CA ALA A 167 -10.69 -5.97 26.11
C ALA A 167 -11.52 -5.57 27.33
N THR A 168 -12.85 -5.62 27.23
CA THR A 168 -13.73 -5.43 28.39
C THR A 168 -13.51 -6.52 29.44
N ALA A 169 -13.41 -7.80 29.06
CA ALA A 169 -13.16 -8.88 30.01
C ALA A 169 -11.78 -8.76 30.68
N GLU A 170 -10.75 -8.36 29.93
CA GLU A 170 -9.41 -8.12 30.46
C GLU A 170 -9.38 -6.98 31.47
N LEU A 171 -10.01 -5.85 31.15
CA LEU A 171 -10.06 -4.68 32.02
C LEU A 171 -10.86 -4.97 33.31
N ASN A 172 -11.83 -5.88 33.20
CA ASN A 172 -12.67 -6.33 34.29
C ASN A 172 -12.25 -7.70 34.83
N ALA A 173 -10.98 -8.10 34.77
CA ALA A 173 -10.55 -9.45 35.18
C ALA A 173 -10.94 -9.86 36.62
N GLN A 174 -11.24 -8.89 37.49
CA GLN A 174 -11.73 -9.10 38.87
C GLN A 174 -13.26 -9.05 39.00
N LEU A 175 -13.94 -8.58 37.96
CA LEU A 175 -15.38 -8.45 37.81
C LEU A 175 -15.87 -9.47 36.76
N ALA A 176 -17.18 -9.68 36.67
CA ALA A 176 -17.70 -10.62 35.67
C ALA A 176 -17.47 -10.09 34.24
N ALA A 177 -17.34 -11.01 33.28
CA ALA A 177 -17.33 -10.68 31.86
C ALA A 177 -18.61 -9.91 31.45
N PRO A 178 -18.55 -9.07 30.39
CA PRO A 178 -19.71 -8.30 29.95
C PRO A 178 -20.88 -9.21 29.61
N GLN A 179 -22.06 -8.88 30.13
CA GLN A 179 -23.21 -9.76 30.05
C GLN A 179 -23.80 -9.84 28.63
N GLU A 180 -24.49 -10.94 28.35
CA GLU A 180 -25.30 -11.06 27.14
C GLU A 180 -26.42 -9.99 27.17
N GLY A 181 -26.55 -9.22 26.09
CA GLY A 181 -27.49 -8.10 26.00
C GLY A 181 -26.88 -6.72 26.31
N THR A 182 -25.63 -6.63 26.75
CA THR A 182 -24.85 -5.39 26.67
C THR A 182 -24.29 -5.29 25.25
N ASP A 183 -24.73 -4.31 24.47
CA ASP A 183 -24.35 -4.17 23.05
C ASP A 183 -24.61 -2.75 22.50
N MET A 184 -24.06 -2.46 21.32
CA MET A 184 -24.38 -1.25 20.55
C MET A 184 -25.72 -1.42 19.81
N SER A 185 -26.57 -0.40 19.84
CA SER A 185 -27.84 -0.40 19.12
C SER A 185 -27.65 -0.49 17.61
N THR A 186 -26.53 0.02 17.13
CA THR A 186 -26.18 0.06 15.70
C THR A 186 -24.67 -0.07 15.57
N ALA A 187 -24.21 -1.11 14.88
CA ALA A 187 -22.79 -1.36 14.67
C ALA A 187 -22.19 -0.56 13.49
N LEU A 188 -23.01 -0.15 12.53
CA LEU A 188 -22.59 0.65 11.38
C LEU A 188 -23.51 1.85 11.22
N GLY A 189 -22.95 3.04 11.36
CA GLY A 189 -23.62 4.30 11.14
C GLY A 189 -23.04 5.06 9.95
N VAL A 190 -23.81 5.98 9.38
CA VAL A 190 -23.36 6.90 8.33
C VAL A 190 -23.51 8.32 8.84
N THR A 191 -22.49 9.16 8.65
CA THR A 191 -22.53 10.56 9.06
C THR A 191 -23.57 11.36 8.29
N ASP A 192 -24.28 12.22 9.02
CA ASP A 192 -25.30 13.12 8.47
C ASP A 192 -24.66 14.35 7.79
N ALA A 193 -25.50 15.30 7.35
CA ALA A 193 -25.06 16.56 6.73
C ALA A 193 -24.13 17.41 7.61
N SER A 194 -24.14 17.20 8.93
CA SER A 194 -23.23 17.86 9.88
C SER A 194 -21.90 17.13 10.07
N GLY A 195 -21.73 15.97 9.42
CA GLY A 195 -20.57 15.10 9.62
C GLY A 195 -20.63 14.34 10.95
N SER A 196 -21.82 14.11 11.50
CA SER A 196 -22.00 13.45 12.79
C SER A 196 -22.85 12.19 12.67
N VAL A 197 -22.57 11.22 13.53
CA VAL A 197 -23.38 10.01 13.68
C VAL A 197 -23.38 9.57 15.14
N SER A 198 -24.46 8.92 15.56
CA SER A 198 -24.57 8.43 16.94
C SER A 198 -25.08 7.00 16.99
N SER A 199 -24.56 6.24 17.95
CA SER A 199 -25.05 4.91 18.31
C SER A 199 -25.26 4.83 19.82
N GLU A 200 -26.23 4.03 20.27
CA GLU A 200 -26.53 3.87 21.69
C GLU A 200 -25.92 2.60 22.24
N LEU A 201 -25.09 2.72 23.27
CA LEU A 201 -24.65 1.59 24.08
C LEU A 201 -25.75 1.23 25.07
N ILE A 202 -26.32 0.03 24.89
CA ILE A 202 -27.35 -0.55 25.75
C ILE A 202 -26.66 -1.46 26.75
N ILE A 203 -26.86 -1.21 28.04
CA ILE A 203 -26.26 -2.01 29.12
C ILE A 203 -27.29 -2.97 29.67
N ALA A 204 -26.95 -4.26 29.74
CA ALA A 204 -27.81 -5.29 30.29
C ALA A 204 -28.17 -5.00 31.75
N ASN A 205 -29.37 -5.42 32.17
CA ASN A 205 -29.82 -5.22 33.55
C ASN A 205 -29.00 -6.00 34.59
N GLN A 206 -28.30 -7.04 34.14
CA GLN A 206 -27.46 -7.93 34.94
C GLN A 206 -26.01 -7.44 35.02
N GLU A 207 -25.65 -6.39 34.25
CA GLU A 207 -24.32 -5.80 34.31
C GLU A 207 -24.08 -5.20 35.70
N SER A 208 -22.94 -5.54 36.29
CA SER A 208 -22.59 -5.10 37.63
C SER A 208 -22.11 -3.64 37.61
N LYS A 209 -22.35 -2.92 38.71
CA LYS A 209 -21.76 -1.59 38.90
C LYS A 209 -20.24 -1.70 39.02
N GLY A 210 -19.52 -0.76 38.43
CA GLY A 210 -18.06 -0.72 38.37
C GLY A 210 -17.44 -1.46 37.19
N VAL A 211 -18.25 -2.15 36.36
CA VAL A 211 -17.74 -2.78 35.13
C VAL A 211 -17.37 -1.70 34.11
N SER A 212 -16.16 -1.77 33.55
CA SER A 212 -15.67 -0.86 32.51
C SER A 212 -15.87 -1.45 31.12
N LEU A 213 -16.87 -0.99 30.38
CA LEU A 213 -17.14 -1.37 28.98
C LEU A 213 -16.20 -0.64 28.03
N VAL A 214 -15.57 -1.40 27.13
CA VAL A 214 -14.67 -0.88 26.09
C VAL A 214 -15.38 -0.85 24.74
N VAL A 215 -15.59 0.34 24.19
CA VAL A 215 -16.20 0.56 22.88
C VAL A 215 -15.13 1.06 21.92
N LEU A 216 -14.99 0.40 20.77
CA LEU A 216 -14.19 0.88 19.66
C LEU A 216 -15.06 1.58 18.63
N VAL A 217 -14.54 2.71 18.16
CA VAL A 217 -15.10 3.49 17.07
C VAL A 217 -14.08 3.52 15.95
N ASP A 218 -14.42 2.94 14.79
CA ASP A 218 -13.54 2.92 13.62
C ASP A 218 -14.11 3.76 12.48
N VAL A 219 -13.30 4.67 11.95
CA VAL A 219 -13.67 5.56 10.84
C VAL A 219 -12.47 5.76 9.93
N LEU A 220 -12.63 5.47 8.63
CA LEU A 220 -11.62 5.76 7.60
C LEU A 220 -10.19 5.23 7.92
N GLY A 221 -10.12 4.11 8.66
CA GLY A 221 -8.85 3.49 9.06
C GLY A 221 -8.19 4.08 10.30
N ASP A 222 -8.85 5.01 10.99
CA ASP A 222 -8.48 5.50 12.31
C ASP A 222 -9.47 4.96 13.36
N SER A 223 -8.96 4.66 14.56
CA SER A 223 -9.63 3.90 15.60
C SER A 223 -9.56 4.65 16.92
N GLU A 224 -10.71 4.96 17.51
CA GLU A 224 -10.80 5.58 18.84
C GLU A 224 -11.40 4.59 19.84
N THR A 225 -10.76 4.44 21.00
CA THR A 225 -11.24 3.58 22.07
C THR A 225 -11.86 4.41 23.18
N VAL A 226 -13.08 4.07 23.54
CA VAL A 226 -13.86 4.74 24.58
C VAL A 226 -14.14 3.75 25.70
N ILE A 227 -13.76 4.13 26.92
CA ILE A 227 -14.00 3.32 28.12
C ILE A 227 -15.13 3.97 28.92
N TYR A 228 -16.15 3.18 29.27
CA TYR A 228 -17.28 3.62 30.07
C TYR A 228 -17.47 2.72 31.30
N GLU A 229 -17.47 3.32 32.49
CA GLU A 229 -17.74 2.61 33.75
C GLU A 229 -19.23 2.63 34.10
N VAL A 230 -19.81 1.45 34.34
CA VAL A 230 -21.21 1.27 34.75
C VAL A 230 -21.43 1.81 36.17
N GLN A 231 -22.37 2.74 36.34
CA GLN A 231 -22.68 3.39 37.63
C GLN A 231 -23.87 2.78 38.39
#